data_AF-A0A8D2Q674-F1
#
_entry.id   AF-A0A8D2Q674-F1
#
_cell.length_a   1.000
_cell.length_b   1.000
_cell.length_c   1.000
_cell.angle_alpha   90.00
_cell.angle_beta   90.00
_cell.angle_gamma   90.00
#
_symmetry.space_group_name_H-M   'P 1'
#
loop_
_entity.id
_entity.type
_entity.pdbx_description
1 polymer ?
#
loop_
_entity_poly.entity_id
_entity_poly.type
_entity_poly.pdbx_seq_one_letter_code
_entity_poly.pdbx_strand_id
1 'polypeptide(L)'
;MTGRGLLHQVLLMSLPGASGWLPYCPCIPLPPDFNLCLSLKADEDSLTEEPNILVVMMLEEFVAMIRNYKQISMEGPTETLQSFVTTVMKRVPGKTIALATVELEKYFSSHKQKSQKKLPQATQSACKVQEPGKQRGKAGSVPEISRADVEEALVSLQLHTGVQVRVLESWKELGDFICMFTKAVAEAPFKRERDKTGFSFCLEGDWSAGTKVERSGKGLLQVWKRQIQQFNRVSLDMANAIVAQYPSPLLLMEAYNTHSSEQERHNLLAEIPVRRGDGVTATTRRVGPDLSKRVYLQMTSCNPDLSLDVTG
;
A
#
# COMPACT_ATOMS: atom_id res chain seq x y z
N MET A 1 -27.44 -13.57 -17.21
CA MET A 1 -26.21 -13.58 -16.40
C MET A 1 -26.55 -12.88 -15.10
N THR A 2 -26.95 -13.67 -14.11
CA THR A 2 -27.43 -13.23 -12.80
C THR A 2 -26.27 -12.70 -11.97
N GLY A 3 -26.33 -11.43 -11.61
CA GLY A 3 -25.36 -10.82 -10.70
C GLY A 3 -25.49 -11.44 -9.31
N ARG A 4 -24.51 -12.25 -8.93
CA ARG A 4 -24.33 -12.67 -7.53
C ARG A 4 -23.80 -11.45 -6.77
N GLY A 5 -24.63 -10.88 -5.90
CA GLY A 5 -24.18 -9.87 -4.95
C GLY A 5 -23.19 -10.51 -3.99
N LEU A 6 -21.92 -10.12 -4.05
CA LEU A 6 -20.94 -10.46 -3.02
C LEU A 6 -21.24 -9.58 -1.79
N LEU A 7 -21.76 -10.19 -0.73
CA LEU A 7 -21.78 -9.58 0.59
C LEU A 7 -20.42 -9.84 1.24
N HIS A 8 -19.59 -8.80 1.32
CA HIS A 8 -18.27 -8.89 1.97
C HIS A 8 -18.43 -8.85 3.48
N GLN A 9 -18.25 -10.00 4.12
CA GLN A 9 -18.21 -10.10 5.57
C GLN A 9 -16.80 -9.74 6.04
N VAL A 10 -16.58 -8.48 6.43
CA VAL A 10 -15.40 -8.13 7.22
C VAL A 10 -15.70 -8.51 8.67
N LEU A 11 -15.15 -9.65 9.09
CA LEU A 11 -15.28 -10.12 10.46
C LEU A 11 -14.40 -9.26 11.37
N LEU A 12 -14.99 -8.20 11.95
CA LEU A 12 -14.39 -7.45 13.06
C LEU A 12 -14.59 -8.28 14.34
N MET A 13 -13.56 -9.04 14.72
CA MET A 13 -13.57 -9.73 16.01
C MET A 13 -13.06 -8.78 17.10
N SER A 14 -13.96 -8.37 18.00
CA SER A 14 -13.58 -7.88 19.34
C SER A 14 -13.64 -9.07 20.30
N LEU A 15 -12.54 -9.38 20.98
CA LEU A 15 -12.47 -10.49 21.93
C LEU A 15 -13.10 -10.10 23.30
N PRO A 16 -13.59 -11.06 24.11
CA PRO A 16 -14.33 -10.78 25.34
C PRO A 16 -13.40 -10.33 26.48
N GLY A 17 -13.67 -9.17 27.08
CA GLY A 17 -12.97 -8.70 28.30
C GLY A 17 -12.98 -7.18 28.56
N ALA A 18 -13.37 -6.36 27.59
CA ALA A 18 -13.30 -4.90 27.72
C ALA A 18 -14.57 -4.31 28.35
N SER A 19 -14.45 -3.78 29.57
CA SER A 19 -15.46 -2.92 30.18
C SER A 19 -15.09 -1.46 29.90
N GLY A 20 -15.87 -0.79 29.04
CA GLY A 20 -15.69 0.62 28.74
C GLY A 20 -16.71 1.13 27.73
N TRP A 21 -17.53 2.10 28.13
CA TRP A 21 -18.56 2.75 27.31
C TRP A 21 -18.02 4.05 26.68
N LEU A 22 -18.40 4.33 25.43
CA LEU A 22 -18.30 5.64 24.75
C LEU A 22 -19.41 5.75 23.66
N PRO A 23 -19.73 6.95 23.14
CA PRO A 23 -21.07 7.53 23.18
C PRO A 23 -22.00 7.13 22.03
N TYR A 24 -23.27 7.19 22.38
CA TYR A 24 -24.48 6.98 21.58
C TYR A 24 -24.46 7.61 20.16
N CYS A 25 -24.73 6.79 19.14
CA CYS A 25 -25.35 7.19 17.88
C CYS A 25 -26.74 6.50 17.82
N PRO A 26 -27.84 7.21 17.54
CA PRO A 26 -29.18 6.71 17.84
C PRO A 26 -29.67 5.79 16.72
N CYS A 27 -29.80 4.50 17.01
CA CYS A 27 -30.90 3.65 16.54
C CYS A 27 -30.78 2.25 17.18
N ILE A 28 -31.86 1.84 17.87
CA ILE A 28 -32.22 0.48 18.34
C ILE A 28 -31.72 0.12 19.77
N PRO A 29 -32.61 -0.36 20.66
CA PRO A 29 -32.29 -0.65 22.07
C PRO A 29 -31.69 -2.05 22.26
N LEU A 30 -30.68 -2.14 23.13
CA LEU A 30 -30.01 -3.38 23.55
C LEU A 30 -30.72 -4.00 24.78
N PRO A 31 -30.89 -5.33 24.81
CA PRO A 31 -30.77 -6.15 26.01
C PRO A 31 -29.60 -7.15 25.91
N PRO A 32 -29.20 -7.78 27.04
CA PRO A 32 -27.86 -8.28 27.23
C PRO A 32 -27.75 -9.73 26.77
N ASP A 33 -26.73 -9.98 25.96
CA ASP A 33 -26.00 -11.23 25.72
C ASP A 33 -25.69 -11.34 24.23
N PHE A 34 -24.40 -11.17 23.92
CA PHE A 34 -23.71 -11.51 22.68
C PHE A 34 -24.59 -11.77 21.45
N ASN A 35 -24.63 -10.81 20.51
CA ASN A 35 -24.83 -11.10 19.09
C ASN A 35 -24.44 -9.89 18.25
N LEU A 36 -23.30 -9.95 17.55
CA LEU A 36 -23.07 -9.11 16.37
C LEU A 36 -23.71 -9.85 15.18
N CYS A 37 -25.04 -9.79 15.09
CA CYS A 37 -25.80 -10.38 13.98
C CYS A 37 -26.13 -9.27 12.97
N LEU A 38 -25.36 -9.19 11.87
CA LEU A 38 -25.84 -8.57 10.64
C LEU A 38 -26.67 -9.63 9.90
N SER A 39 -27.94 -9.76 10.27
CA SER A 39 -28.89 -10.60 9.53
C SER A 39 -29.29 -9.88 8.24
N LEU A 40 -28.75 -10.34 7.11
CA LEU A 40 -29.36 -10.17 5.80
C LEU A 40 -29.60 -11.57 5.25
N LYS A 41 -30.87 -11.97 5.22
CA LYS A 41 -31.33 -13.26 4.69
C LYS A 41 -30.84 -13.44 3.26
N ALA A 42 -29.80 -14.25 3.10
CA ALA A 42 -29.39 -14.87 1.86
C ALA A 42 -29.15 -16.35 2.17
N ASP A 43 -29.56 -17.23 1.25
CA ASP A 43 -29.53 -18.70 1.43
C ASP A 43 -28.18 -19.17 2.02
N GLU A 44 -28.23 -19.70 3.25
CA GLU A 44 -27.05 -20.01 4.10
C GLU A 44 -26.06 -20.99 3.45
N ASP A 45 -26.48 -21.75 2.43
CA ASP A 45 -25.72 -22.86 1.86
C ASP A 45 -24.72 -22.47 0.75
N SER A 46 -24.61 -21.18 0.37
CA SER A 46 -23.77 -20.76 -0.78
C SER A 46 -22.71 -19.70 -0.49
N LEU A 47 -22.56 -19.28 0.77
CA LEU A 47 -21.58 -18.27 1.16
C LEU A 47 -20.22 -18.93 1.38
N THR A 48 -19.21 -18.46 0.64
CA THR A 48 -17.82 -18.86 0.84
C THR A 48 -17.16 -17.87 1.78
N GLU A 49 -16.47 -18.37 2.81
CA GLU A 49 -15.76 -17.51 3.75
C GLU A 49 -14.57 -16.83 3.07
N GLU A 50 -14.42 -15.53 3.30
CA GLU A 50 -13.29 -14.75 2.80
C GLU A 50 -11.99 -15.15 3.53
N PRO A 51 -10.85 -15.25 2.81
CA PRO A 51 -9.59 -15.68 3.40
C PRO A 51 -8.86 -14.57 4.16
N ASN A 52 -9.38 -13.34 4.19
CA ASN A 52 -8.71 -12.19 4.82
C ASN A 52 -9.44 -11.78 6.09
N ILE A 53 -8.71 -11.63 7.20
CA ILE A 53 -9.25 -11.19 8.50
C ILE A 53 -8.53 -9.94 8.95
N LEU A 54 -9.30 -8.94 9.40
CA LEU A 54 -8.79 -7.78 10.10
C LEU A 54 -9.09 -7.89 11.59
N VAL A 55 -8.03 -7.93 12.40
CA VAL A 55 -8.12 -7.93 13.87
C VAL A 55 -7.80 -6.52 14.35
N VAL A 56 -8.69 -5.93 15.14
CA VAL A 56 -8.46 -4.62 15.79
C VAL A 56 -8.09 -4.89 17.24
N MET A 57 -6.93 -4.39 17.65
CA MET A 57 -6.40 -4.54 19.00
C MET A 57 -6.44 -3.21 19.74
N MET A 58 -6.98 -3.25 20.96
CA MET A 58 -7.04 -2.10 21.84
C MET A 58 -5.64 -1.68 22.27
N LEU A 59 -5.45 -0.38 22.48
CA LEU A 59 -4.14 0.20 22.78
C LEU A 59 -3.55 -0.36 24.08
N GLU A 60 -4.39 -0.59 25.08
CA GLU A 60 -4.01 -1.10 26.39
C GLU A 60 -3.42 -2.51 26.29
N GLU A 61 -4.07 -3.38 25.52
CA GLU A 61 -3.64 -4.76 25.26
C GLU A 61 -2.35 -4.77 24.44
N PHE A 62 -2.30 -3.95 23.38
CA PHE A 62 -1.13 -3.81 22.51
C PHE A 62 0.11 -3.39 23.31
N VAL A 63 -0.02 -2.35 24.13
CA VAL A 63 1.05 -1.84 24.99
C VAL A 63 1.43 -2.89 26.05
N ALA A 64 0.47 -3.60 26.65
CA ALA A 64 0.76 -4.66 27.63
C ALA A 64 1.57 -5.80 26.99
N MET A 65 1.20 -6.26 25.80
CA MET A 65 1.90 -7.31 25.07
C MET A 65 3.33 -6.91 24.68
N ILE A 66 3.58 -5.62 24.40
CA ILE A 66 4.94 -5.10 24.15
C ILE A 66 5.75 -5.03 25.44
N ARG A 67 5.15 -4.67 26.59
CA ARG A 67 5.86 -4.73 27.89
C ARG A 67 6.31 -6.14 28.20
N ASN A 68 5.42 -7.10 27.98
CA ASN A 68 5.69 -8.52 28.18
C ASN A 68 6.84 -8.97 27.29
N TYR A 69 6.88 -8.54 26.02
CA TYR A 69 7.99 -8.83 25.10
C TYR A 69 9.35 -8.36 25.63
N LYS A 70 9.42 -7.18 26.26
CA LYS A 70 10.66 -6.70 26.91
C LYS A 70 11.02 -7.48 28.18
N GLN A 71 10.01 -7.95 28.91
CA GLN A 71 10.17 -8.57 30.24
C GLN A 71 10.41 -10.09 30.21
N ILE A 72 10.44 -10.72 29.02
CA ILE A 72 10.68 -12.16 28.82
C ILE A 72 11.93 -12.67 29.57
N SER A 73 12.84 -11.77 29.98
CA SER A 73 14.02 -12.15 30.73
C SER A 73 13.79 -12.67 32.16
N MET A 74 12.61 -12.54 32.82
CA MET A 74 12.52 -12.91 34.26
C MET A 74 11.28 -13.67 34.79
N GLU A 75 10.05 -13.59 34.27
CA GLU A 75 8.90 -14.30 34.90
C GLU A 75 7.79 -14.74 33.92
N GLY A 76 7.47 -16.05 33.91
CA GLY A 76 6.18 -16.65 33.48
C GLY A 76 5.75 -16.55 32.00
N PRO A 77 4.75 -17.36 31.55
CA PRO A 77 4.17 -17.26 30.22
C PRO A 77 3.21 -16.06 30.16
N THR A 78 3.75 -14.86 29.93
CA THR A 78 2.95 -13.67 29.66
C THR A 78 2.61 -13.58 28.17
N GLU A 79 1.37 -13.19 27.84
CA GLU A 79 0.94 -13.05 26.45
C GLU A 79 1.71 -11.91 25.75
N THR A 80 2.39 -12.26 24.66
CA THR A 80 3.12 -11.35 23.76
C THR A 80 2.36 -11.22 22.44
N LEU A 81 2.71 -10.21 21.63
CA LEU A 81 2.14 -10.05 20.29
C LEU A 81 2.32 -11.32 19.43
N GLN A 82 3.47 -11.99 19.56
CA GLN A 82 3.76 -13.23 18.84
C GLN A 82 2.88 -14.38 19.29
N SER A 83 2.73 -14.60 20.60
CA SER A 83 1.88 -15.67 21.13
C SER A 83 0.40 -15.43 20.81
N PHE A 84 -0.04 -14.18 20.86
CA PHE A 84 -1.39 -13.78 20.47
C PHE A 84 -1.64 -14.11 18.99
N VAL A 85 -0.79 -13.62 18.08
CA VAL A 85 -0.94 -13.87 16.63
C VAL A 85 -0.87 -15.37 16.32
N THR A 86 0.02 -16.11 16.98
CA THR A 86 0.10 -17.57 16.83
C THR A 86 -1.19 -18.26 17.26
N THR A 87 -1.82 -17.77 18.34
CA THR A 87 -3.12 -18.29 18.81
C THR A 87 -4.24 -17.98 17.82
N VAL A 88 -4.26 -16.77 17.25
CA VAL A 88 -5.22 -16.40 16.21
C VAL A 88 -5.02 -17.27 14.97
N MET A 89 -3.78 -17.43 14.47
CA MET A 89 -3.48 -18.29 13.31
C MET A 89 -3.93 -19.74 13.51
N LYS A 90 -3.79 -20.29 14.73
CA LYS A 90 -4.29 -21.63 15.05
C LYS A 90 -5.82 -21.73 15.01
N ARG A 91 -6.53 -20.66 15.37
CA ARG A 91 -8.01 -20.62 15.32
C ARG A 91 -8.54 -20.43 13.90
N VAL A 92 -7.79 -19.75 13.04
CA VAL A 92 -8.17 -19.46 11.65
C VAL A 92 -7.13 -19.96 10.65
N PRO A 93 -6.97 -21.28 10.49
CA PRO A 93 -5.97 -21.84 9.60
C PRO A 93 -6.23 -21.44 8.14
N GLY A 94 -5.17 -21.08 7.41
CA GLY A 94 -5.23 -20.74 5.98
C GLY A 94 -5.75 -19.33 5.67
N LYS A 95 -6.07 -18.52 6.69
CA LYS A 95 -6.50 -17.12 6.51
C LYS A 95 -5.33 -16.15 6.67
N THR A 96 -5.33 -15.08 5.88
CA THR A 96 -4.38 -13.97 5.96
C THR A 96 -4.87 -12.97 7.01
N ILE A 97 -4.02 -12.64 7.98
CA ILE A 97 -4.37 -11.77 9.10
C ILE A 97 -3.72 -10.41 8.91
N ALA A 98 -4.51 -9.35 9.05
CA ALA A 98 -4.05 -7.98 9.24
C ALA A 98 -4.38 -7.54 10.67
N LEU A 99 -3.43 -6.92 11.37
CA LEU A 99 -3.65 -6.38 12.71
C LEU A 99 -3.67 -4.85 12.64
N ALA A 100 -4.59 -4.19 13.36
CA ALA A 100 -4.62 -2.75 13.48
C ALA A 100 -4.73 -2.33 14.95
N THR A 101 -4.03 -1.25 15.31
CA THR A 101 -4.16 -0.60 16.62
C THR A 101 -4.28 0.91 16.43
N VAL A 102 -4.94 1.59 17.36
CA VAL A 102 -5.35 2.99 17.22
C VAL A 102 -4.78 3.81 18.37
N GLU A 103 -4.39 5.06 18.08
CA GLU A 103 -4.03 6.08 19.07
C GLU A 103 -2.74 5.84 19.88
N LEU A 104 -1.77 5.07 19.35
CA LEU A 104 -0.48 4.86 20.00
C LEU A 104 0.27 6.17 20.32
N GLU A 105 0.09 7.20 19.51
CA GLU A 105 0.71 8.51 19.75
C GLU A 105 0.17 9.25 20.98
N LYS A 106 -1.10 9.01 21.36
CA LYS A 106 -1.67 9.55 22.59
C LYS A 106 -1.03 8.95 23.83
N TYR A 107 -0.64 7.66 23.76
CA TYR A 107 0.12 7.01 24.83
C TYR A 107 1.45 7.74 25.10
N PHE A 108 2.25 7.99 24.06
CA PHE A 108 3.53 8.71 24.22
C PHE A 108 3.34 10.17 24.66
N SER A 109 2.31 10.85 24.15
CA SER A 109 2.04 12.26 24.46
C SER A 109 1.59 12.48 25.91
N SER A 110 0.71 11.60 26.42
CA SER A 110 0.23 11.65 27.81
C SER A 110 1.34 11.35 28.82
N HIS A 111 2.32 10.53 28.43
CA HIS A 111 3.42 10.13 29.29
C HIS A 111 4.54 11.18 29.35
N LYS A 112 4.83 11.88 28.23
CA LYS A 112 5.71 13.07 28.24
C LYS A 112 5.24 14.15 29.23
N GLN A 113 3.93 14.39 29.33
CA GLN A 113 3.38 15.36 30.28
C GLN A 113 3.51 14.91 31.75
N LYS A 114 3.39 13.60 32.02
CA LYS A 114 3.59 13.03 33.37
C LYS A 114 5.06 13.10 33.81
N SER A 115 6.00 12.92 32.88
CA SER A 115 7.45 13.04 33.13
C SER A 115 7.89 14.49 33.32
N GLN A 116 7.35 15.45 32.56
CA GLN A 116 7.64 16.89 32.75
C GLN A 116 7.04 17.46 34.04
N LYS A 117 5.85 17.01 34.48
CA LYS A 117 5.27 17.40 35.78
C LYS A 117 6.04 16.86 37.00
N LYS A 118 6.96 15.91 36.81
CA LYS A 118 7.79 15.33 37.87
C LYS A 118 9.17 15.99 38.04
N LEU A 119 9.47 17.07 37.30
CA LEU A 119 10.68 17.87 37.51
C LEU A 119 10.30 19.17 38.26
N PRO A 120 10.48 19.27 39.59
CA PRO A 120 10.20 20.50 40.31
C PRO A 120 11.31 21.53 40.08
N GLN A 121 10.89 22.79 39.99
CA GLN A 121 11.72 24.00 40.01
C GLN A 121 12.88 23.89 41.01
N ALA A 122 14.11 23.91 40.52
CA ALA A 122 15.29 24.15 41.32
C ALA A 122 15.83 25.55 41.00
N THR A 123 15.34 26.57 41.71
CA THR A 123 16.14 27.76 41.96
C THR A 123 15.79 28.41 43.31
N GLN A 124 16.83 28.53 44.14
CA GLN A 124 17.05 29.44 45.27
C GLN A 124 16.47 29.08 46.66
N SER A 125 17.31 28.52 47.52
CA SER A 125 17.68 29.12 48.82
C SER A 125 18.77 28.30 49.52
N ALA A 126 19.65 29.00 50.24
CA ALA A 126 20.95 28.54 50.72
C ALA A 126 20.93 27.85 52.10
N CYS A 127 21.89 26.92 52.28
CA CYS A 127 22.54 26.43 53.51
C CYS A 127 21.72 25.93 54.72
N LYS A 128 21.83 24.61 55.04
CA LYS A 128 22.43 24.05 56.28
C LYS A 128 22.42 22.49 56.38
N VAL A 129 23.63 21.94 56.51
CA VAL A 129 24.20 20.77 57.25
C VAL A 129 23.33 19.63 57.89
N GLN A 130 23.82 18.37 57.69
CA GLN A 130 23.66 17.05 58.42
C GLN A 130 22.29 16.31 58.34
N GLU A 131 22.12 14.98 58.14
CA GLU A 131 22.86 13.71 58.37
C GLU A 131 22.29 12.56 57.48
N PRO A 132 22.92 11.36 57.38
CA PRO A 132 22.53 10.28 56.48
C PRO A 132 21.63 9.22 57.14
N GLY A 133 20.49 8.89 56.51
CA GLY A 133 19.75 7.68 56.89
C GLY A 133 18.29 7.63 56.44
N LYS A 134 18.03 6.75 55.46
CA LYS A 134 16.89 5.80 55.33
C LYS A 134 16.45 5.64 53.88
N GLN A 135 16.72 4.44 53.38
CA GLN A 135 16.01 3.82 52.26
C GLN A 135 14.51 3.91 52.49
N ARG A 136 13.77 4.41 51.49
CA ARG A 136 12.32 4.23 51.41
C ARG A 136 11.90 3.99 49.96
N GLY A 137 11.48 2.74 49.75
CA GLY A 137 10.71 2.16 48.65
C GLY A 137 10.54 2.94 47.36
N LYS A 138 11.21 2.47 46.30
CA LYS A 138 10.76 2.68 44.91
C LYS A 138 9.45 1.90 44.73
N ALA A 139 8.32 2.57 44.92
CA ALA A 139 7.03 2.09 44.42
C ALA A 139 7.13 1.92 42.90
N GLY A 140 6.71 0.75 42.40
CA GLY A 140 6.93 0.27 41.04
C GLY A 140 6.51 1.28 39.97
N SER A 141 7.49 1.91 39.32
CA SER A 141 7.27 2.53 38.02
C SER A 141 7.26 1.43 36.97
N VAL A 142 6.09 1.13 36.41
CA VAL A 142 5.95 0.28 35.22
C VAL A 142 7.00 0.69 34.19
N PRO A 143 7.80 -0.23 33.62
CA PRO A 143 8.82 0.11 32.63
C PRO A 143 8.18 0.86 31.46
N GLU A 144 8.72 2.04 31.20
CA GLU A 144 8.27 2.89 30.11
C GLU A 144 8.66 2.24 28.79
N ILE A 145 7.68 2.04 27.91
CA ILE A 145 7.91 1.58 26.53
C ILE A 145 8.34 2.78 25.72
N SER A 146 9.50 2.70 25.08
CA SER A 146 9.97 3.67 24.10
C SER A 146 9.46 3.33 22.70
N ARG A 147 9.53 4.30 21.77
CA ARG A 147 9.19 4.04 20.37
C ARG A 147 10.05 2.95 19.73
N ALA A 148 11.34 2.90 20.09
CA ALA A 148 12.26 1.88 19.61
C ALA A 148 11.81 0.47 20.01
N ASP A 149 11.28 0.32 21.24
CA ASP A 149 10.77 -0.97 21.72
C ASP A 149 9.53 -1.43 20.96
N VAL A 150 8.66 -0.49 20.55
CA VAL A 150 7.50 -0.81 19.72
C VAL A 150 7.96 -1.29 18.35
N GLU A 151 8.85 -0.54 17.69
CA GLU A 151 9.38 -0.91 16.37
C GLU A 151 10.10 -2.27 16.41
N GLU A 152 10.90 -2.53 17.45
CA GLU A 152 11.57 -3.82 17.63
C GLU A 152 10.56 -4.97 17.77
N ALA A 153 9.52 -4.80 18.59
CA ALA A 153 8.47 -5.80 18.74
C ALA A 153 7.68 -6.04 17.43
N LEU A 154 7.41 -4.98 16.65
CA LEU A 154 6.72 -5.07 15.37
C LEU A 154 7.57 -5.77 14.30
N VAL A 155 8.86 -5.42 14.19
CA VAL A 155 9.80 -6.09 13.27
C VAL A 155 9.95 -7.56 13.66
N SER A 156 10.10 -7.83 14.96
CA SER A 156 10.17 -9.20 15.48
C SER A 156 8.91 -10.00 15.14
N LEU A 157 7.72 -9.42 15.32
CA LEU A 157 6.46 -10.06 14.92
C LEU A 157 6.43 -10.36 13.41
N GLN A 158 6.82 -9.40 12.57
CA GLN A 158 6.81 -9.55 11.12
C GLN A 158 7.79 -10.65 10.66
N LEU A 159 8.98 -10.76 11.26
CA LEU A 159 9.94 -11.80 10.91
C LEU A 159 9.49 -13.21 11.30
N HIS A 160 8.80 -13.35 12.44
CA HIS A 160 8.37 -14.68 12.93
C HIS A 160 7.04 -15.15 12.34
N THR A 161 6.13 -14.23 12.02
CA THR A 161 4.76 -14.57 11.62
C THR A 161 4.36 -14.06 10.24
N GLY A 162 5.11 -13.13 9.65
CA GLY A 162 4.74 -12.45 8.41
C GLY A 162 3.58 -11.44 8.56
N VAL A 163 2.99 -11.30 9.75
CA VAL A 163 1.89 -10.37 10.02
C VAL A 163 2.43 -8.98 10.32
N GLN A 164 1.88 -7.98 9.64
CA GLN A 164 2.15 -6.57 9.90
C GLN A 164 1.03 -5.95 10.72
N VAL A 165 1.41 -5.07 11.65
CA VAL A 165 0.47 -4.25 12.42
C VAL A 165 0.40 -2.85 11.82
N ARG A 166 -0.82 -2.35 11.59
CA ARG A 166 -1.07 -0.96 11.22
C ARG A 166 -1.38 -0.15 12.47
N VAL A 167 -0.52 0.80 12.78
CA VAL A 167 -0.75 1.77 13.85
C VAL A 167 -1.42 3.00 13.22
N LEU A 168 -2.64 3.32 13.66
CA LEU A 168 -3.46 4.42 13.15
C LEU A 168 -3.56 5.54 14.18
N GLU A 169 -3.64 6.78 13.72
CA GLU A 169 -3.63 7.95 14.61
C GLU A 169 -4.98 8.20 15.26
N SER A 170 -6.07 7.81 14.59
CA SER A 170 -7.43 8.08 15.04
C SER A 170 -8.44 7.00 14.65
N TRP A 171 -9.58 6.97 15.34
CA TRP A 171 -10.73 6.13 14.98
C TRP A 171 -11.31 6.43 13.60
N LYS A 172 -11.17 7.67 13.12
CA LYS A 172 -11.57 8.04 11.76
C LYS A 172 -10.71 7.28 10.73
N GLU A 173 -9.40 7.27 10.93
CA GLU A 173 -8.49 6.52 10.05
C GLU A 173 -8.75 5.01 10.10
N LEU A 174 -9.16 4.47 11.25
CA LEU A 174 -9.62 3.08 11.31
C LEU A 174 -10.86 2.85 10.44
N GLY A 175 -11.83 3.77 10.47
CA GLY A 175 -12.99 3.71 9.58
C GLY A 175 -12.59 3.73 8.10
N ASP A 176 -11.74 4.67 7.70
CA ASP A 176 -11.24 4.79 6.32
C ASP A 176 -10.47 3.52 5.91
N PHE A 177 -9.66 2.97 6.82
CA PHE A 177 -8.92 1.74 6.60
C PHE A 177 -9.83 0.52 6.44
N ILE A 178 -10.88 0.39 7.26
CA ILE A 178 -11.86 -0.71 7.11
C ILE A 178 -12.58 -0.60 5.76
N CYS A 179 -12.98 0.60 5.33
CA CYS A 179 -13.59 0.81 4.02
C CYS A 179 -12.65 0.39 2.88
N MET A 180 -11.38 0.80 2.95
CA MET A 180 -10.34 0.41 2.00
C MET A 180 -10.11 -1.10 1.99
N PHE A 181 -9.98 -1.72 3.17
CA PHE A 181 -9.76 -3.16 3.34
C PHE A 181 -10.92 -3.96 2.76
N THR A 182 -12.15 -3.58 3.08
CA THR A 182 -13.38 -4.22 2.55
C THR A 182 -13.41 -4.16 1.03
N LYS A 183 -13.13 -2.98 0.45
CA LYS A 183 -13.07 -2.81 -1.00
C LYS A 183 -11.96 -3.64 -1.64
N ALA A 184 -10.79 -3.71 -1.00
CA ALA A 184 -9.67 -4.50 -1.50
C ALA A 184 -9.99 -6.00 -1.50
N VAL A 185 -10.62 -6.51 -0.42
CA VAL A 185 -11.11 -7.90 -0.35
C VAL A 185 -12.14 -8.15 -1.45
N ALA A 186 -13.03 -7.19 -1.68
CA ALA A 186 -14.05 -7.28 -2.72
C ALA A 186 -13.52 -7.39 -4.13
N GLU A 187 -12.52 -6.58 -4.45
CA GLU A 187 -11.93 -6.54 -5.78
C GLU A 187 -10.86 -7.63 -5.99
N ALA A 188 -10.35 -8.27 -4.93
CA ALA A 188 -9.29 -9.26 -4.99
C ALA A 188 -9.55 -10.43 -5.97
N PRO A 189 -10.72 -11.12 -5.96
CA PRO A 189 -10.96 -12.22 -6.89
C PRO A 189 -10.99 -11.73 -8.34
N PHE A 190 -11.62 -10.59 -8.60
CA PHE A 190 -11.66 -9.98 -9.93
C PHE A 190 -10.25 -9.60 -10.42
N LYS A 191 -9.43 -8.98 -9.56
CA LYS A 191 -8.04 -8.62 -9.88
C LYS A 191 -7.19 -9.87 -10.16
N ARG A 192 -7.31 -10.93 -9.35
CA ARG A 192 -6.59 -12.19 -9.57
C ARG A 192 -6.93 -12.85 -10.91
N GLU A 193 -8.21 -12.90 -11.29
CA GLU A 193 -8.59 -13.46 -12.60
C GLU A 193 -8.11 -12.57 -13.75
N ARG A 194 -8.19 -11.27 -13.56
CA ARG A 194 -7.66 -10.30 -14.52
C ARG A 194 -6.16 -10.47 -14.75
N ASP A 195 -5.38 -10.70 -13.70
CA ASP A 195 -3.93 -10.84 -13.77
C ASP A 195 -3.48 -12.10 -14.52
N LYS A 196 -4.32 -13.15 -14.59
CA LYS A 196 -4.04 -14.36 -15.37
C LYS A 196 -4.05 -14.15 -16.88
N THR A 197 -4.61 -13.04 -17.37
CA THR A 197 -4.81 -12.78 -18.81
C THR A 197 -3.52 -12.47 -19.57
N GLY A 198 -2.36 -12.39 -18.89
CA GLY A 198 -1.05 -12.16 -19.52
C GLY A 198 -0.80 -10.71 -19.96
N PHE A 199 -1.81 -9.84 -19.91
CA PHE A 199 -1.72 -8.42 -20.25
C PHE A 199 -1.66 -7.53 -19.00
N SER A 200 -0.70 -7.78 -18.10
CA SER A 200 -0.55 -7.01 -16.85
C SER A 200 -0.43 -5.49 -17.10
N PHE A 201 0.18 -5.10 -18.22
CA PHE A 201 0.36 -3.70 -18.61
C PHE A 201 -0.92 -3.03 -19.15
N CYS A 202 -1.80 -3.75 -19.84
CA CYS A 202 -2.95 -3.16 -20.54
C CYS A 202 -4.11 -2.78 -19.60
N LEU A 203 -3.97 -3.08 -18.31
CA LEU A 203 -5.09 -3.23 -17.41
C LEU A 203 -5.03 -2.25 -16.23
N GLU A 204 -3.87 -1.77 -15.78
CA GLU A 204 -3.83 -0.92 -14.58
C GLU A 204 -3.05 0.38 -14.78
N GLY A 205 -3.63 1.49 -14.31
CA GLY A 205 -3.00 2.81 -14.24
C GLY A 205 -3.38 3.79 -15.36
N ASP A 206 -3.02 5.06 -15.18
CA ASP A 206 -3.31 6.17 -16.11
C ASP A 206 -2.76 5.95 -17.54
N TRP A 207 -1.82 5.02 -17.69
CA TRP A 207 -1.22 4.60 -18.96
C TRP A 207 -2.16 3.73 -19.82
N SER A 208 -3.07 2.99 -19.20
CA SER A 208 -4.09 2.16 -19.85
C SER A 208 -5.32 2.95 -20.32
N ALA A 209 -5.44 4.22 -19.91
CA ALA A 209 -6.57 5.05 -20.28
C ALA A 209 -6.56 5.32 -21.80
N GLY A 210 -7.60 4.87 -22.49
CA GLY A 210 -7.79 5.14 -23.91
C GLY A 210 -7.87 6.66 -24.20
N THR A 211 -7.49 7.05 -25.42
CA THR A 211 -7.75 8.41 -25.91
C THR A 211 -9.11 8.43 -26.59
N LYS A 212 -9.95 9.41 -26.24
CA LYS A 212 -11.23 9.61 -26.92
C LYS A 212 -10.97 10.02 -28.37
N VAL A 213 -11.55 9.27 -29.31
CA VAL A 213 -11.48 9.57 -30.75
C VAL A 213 -12.90 9.85 -31.26
N GLU A 214 -13.05 10.97 -31.95
CA GLU A 214 -14.32 11.35 -32.58
C GLU A 214 -14.50 10.61 -33.92
N ARG A 215 -15.75 10.53 -34.41
CA ARG A 215 -16.05 9.94 -35.74
C ARG A 215 -15.32 10.65 -36.89
N SER A 216 -14.95 11.92 -36.69
CA SER A 216 -14.15 12.73 -37.62
C SER A 216 -12.68 12.30 -37.70
N GLY A 217 -12.22 11.39 -36.83
CA GLY A 217 -10.82 11.03 -36.68
C GLY A 217 -10.02 11.97 -35.77
N LYS A 218 -10.65 13.04 -35.24
CA LYS A 218 -10.03 13.91 -34.25
C LYS A 218 -9.66 13.09 -33.01
N GLY A 219 -8.38 13.11 -32.65
CA GLY A 219 -7.80 12.30 -31.57
C GLY A 219 -6.85 11.20 -32.06
N LEU A 220 -6.89 10.81 -33.33
CA LEU A 220 -6.02 9.74 -33.87
C LEU A 220 -4.52 10.09 -33.78
N LEU A 221 -4.14 11.35 -34.00
CA LEU A 221 -2.75 11.78 -33.84
C LEU A 221 -2.27 11.62 -32.38
N GLN A 222 -3.15 11.87 -31.42
CA GLN A 222 -2.85 11.68 -30.00
C GLN A 222 -2.76 10.19 -29.65
N VAL A 223 -3.60 9.33 -30.27
CA VAL A 223 -3.47 7.87 -30.18
C VAL A 223 -2.12 7.43 -30.71
N TRP A 224 -1.74 7.88 -31.91
CA TRP A 224 -0.46 7.51 -32.53
C TRP A 224 0.73 7.91 -31.66
N LYS A 225 0.72 9.13 -31.11
CA LYS A 225 1.72 9.55 -30.14
C LYS A 225 1.77 8.65 -28.91
N ARG A 226 0.62 8.31 -28.32
CA ARG A 226 0.58 7.42 -27.16
C ARG A 226 1.09 6.01 -27.49
N GLN A 227 0.83 5.51 -28.70
CA GLN A 227 1.38 4.23 -29.18
C GLN A 227 2.91 4.28 -29.23
N ILE A 228 3.52 5.35 -29.74
CA ILE A 228 4.98 5.53 -29.68
C ILE A 228 5.50 5.65 -28.24
N GLN A 229 4.73 6.24 -27.32
CA GLN A 229 5.11 6.30 -25.90
C GLN A 229 5.05 4.95 -25.17
N GLN A 230 4.41 3.91 -25.75
CA GLN A 230 4.38 2.58 -25.12
C GLN A 230 5.72 1.85 -25.18
N PHE A 231 6.62 2.28 -26.06
CA PHE A 231 7.97 1.71 -26.12
C PHE A 231 8.75 2.07 -24.86
N ASN A 232 9.49 1.09 -24.33
CA ASN A 232 10.34 1.30 -23.16
C ASN A 232 11.32 2.45 -23.40
N ARG A 233 11.54 3.29 -22.37
CA ARG A 233 12.49 4.43 -22.40
C ARG A 233 12.13 5.54 -23.41
N VAL A 234 10.86 5.66 -23.81
CA VAL A 234 10.38 6.76 -24.66
C VAL A 234 9.72 7.85 -23.83
N SER A 235 10.29 9.06 -23.85
CA SER A 235 9.66 10.24 -23.25
C SER A 235 8.66 10.91 -24.20
N LEU A 236 7.74 11.71 -23.65
CA LEU A 236 6.78 12.50 -24.44
C LEU A 236 7.44 13.31 -25.56
N ASP A 237 8.57 13.96 -25.30
CA ASP A 237 9.27 14.76 -26.32
C ASP A 237 9.82 13.92 -27.48
N MET A 238 10.25 12.68 -27.20
CA MET A 238 10.74 11.77 -28.25
C MET A 238 9.59 11.31 -29.13
N ALA A 239 8.46 10.95 -28.51
CA ALA A 239 7.25 10.60 -29.25
C ALA A 239 6.73 11.78 -30.07
N ASN A 240 6.72 13.00 -29.51
CA ASN A 240 6.37 14.21 -30.26
C ASN A 240 7.29 14.42 -31.47
N ALA A 241 8.61 14.24 -31.31
CA ALA A 241 9.57 14.42 -32.41
C ALA A 241 9.33 13.40 -33.54
N ILE A 242 9.12 12.12 -33.20
CA ILE A 242 8.83 11.07 -34.19
C ILE A 242 7.50 11.35 -34.89
N VAL A 243 6.44 11.66 -34.15
CA VAL A 243 5.10 11.93 -34.70
C VAL A 243 5.07 13.22 -35.52
N ALA A 244 5.87 14.22 -35.19
CA ALA A 244 5.99 15.44 -35.98
C ALA A 244 6.57 15.16 -37.37
N GLN A 245 7.50 14.21 -37.49
CA GLN A 245 8.07 13.80 -38.77
C GLN A 245 7.20 12.77 -39.51
N TYR A 246 6.58 11.86 -38.77
CA TYR A 246 5.69 10.82 -39.29
C TYR A 246 4.32 10.88 -38.59
N PRO A 247 3.40 11.74 -39.06
CA PRO A 247 2.13 12.00 -38.38
C PRO A 247 1.11 10.86 -38.53
N SER A 248 1.45 9.77 -39.22
CA SER A 248 0.65 8.56 -39.28
C SER A 248 1.53 7.30 -39.33
N PRO A 249 1.02 6.15 -38.86
CA PRO A 249 1.72 4.86 -39.01
C PRO A 249 2.02 4.51 -40.46
N LEU A 250 1.12 4.87 -41.39
CA LEU A 250 1.30 4.59 -42.82
C LEU A 250 2.50 5.34 -43.39
N LEU A 251 2.66 6.63 -43.06
CA LEU A 251 3.81 7.41 -43.51
C LEU A 251 5.13 6.87 -42.96
N LEU A 252 5.13 6.35 -41.73
CA LEU A 252 6.31 5.69 -41.16
C LEU A 252 6.63 4.39 -41.91
N MET A 253 5.61 3.58 -42.23
CA MET A 253 5.78 2.33 -42.98
C MET A 253 6.25 2.57 -44.42
N GLU A 254 5.68 3.57 -45.09
CA GLU A 254 6.14 4.00 -46.42
C GLU A 254 7.61 4.40 -46.40
N ALA A 255 8.04 5.16 -45.38
CA ALA A 255 9.43 5.56 -45.22
C ALA A 255 10.37 4.37 -44.97
N TYR A 256 9.93 3.30 -44.30
CA TYR A 256 10.74 2.07 -44.21
C TYR A 256 10.84 1.36 -45.56
N ASN A 257 9.76 1.32 -46.33
CA ASN A 257 9.71 0.63 -47.62
C ASN A 257 10.58 1.30 -48.70
N THR A 258 10.82 2.61 -48.61
CA THR A 258 11.68 3.33 -49.57
C THR A 258 13.17 3.04 -49.41
N HIS A 259 13.61 2.56 -48.24
CA HIS A 259 15.01 2.22 -47.97
C HIS A 259 15.29 0.77 -48.36
N SER A 260 16.43 0.51 -49.00
CA SER A 260 16.80 -0.81 -49.50
C SER A 260 17.60 -1.64 -48.50
N SER A 261 18.39 -0.98 -47.63
CA SER A 261 19.20 -1.64 -46.61
C SER A 261 18.46 -1.74 -45.27
N GLU A 262 18.54 -2.90 -44.63
CA GLU A 262 18.01 -3.11 -43.29
C GLU A 262 18.68 -2.18 -42.27
N GLN A 263 19.98 -1.89 -42.44
CA GLN A 263 20.70 -0.99 -41.55
C GLN A 263 20.22 0.46 -41.66
N GLU A 264 19.80 0.91 -42.84
CA GLU A 264 19.21 2.23 -43.02
C GLU A 264 17.84 2.30 -42.35
N ARG A 265 17.01 1.26 -42.52
CA ARG A 265 15.71 1.15 -41.84
C ARG A 265 15.85 1.16 -40.32
N HIS A 266 16.84 0.44 -39.78
CA HIS A 266 17.15 0.46 -38.35
C HIS A 266 17.50 1.84 -37.82
N ASN A 267 18.12 2.71 -38.64
CA ASN A 267 18.58 4.02 -38.23
C ASN A 267 17.70 5.18 -38.72
N LEU A 268 16.58 4.90 -39.41
CA LEU A 268 15.70 5.91 -40.00
C LEU A 268 15.30 7.02 -39.02
N LEU A 269 14.99 6.63 -37.78
CA LEU A 269 14.53 7.54 -36.74
C LEU A 269 15.69 8.03 -35.84
N ALA A 270 16.90 7.49 -35.97
CA ALA A 270 17.98 7.70 -35.01
C ALA A 270 18.40 9.16 -34.91
N GLU A 271 18.42 9.85 -36.04
CA GLU A 271 18.93 11.22 -36.18
C GLU A 271 17.88 12.31 -35.92
N ILE A 272 16.63 11.92 -35.62
CA ILE A 272 15.54 12.86 -35.38
C ILE A 272 15.86 13.72 -34.15
N PRO A 273 15.86 15.06 -34.27
CA PRO A 273 16.15 15.96 -33.17
C PRO A 273 14.97 16.02 -32.19
N VAL A 274 15.28 15.83 -30.92
CA VAL A 274 14.37 15.93 -29.78
C VAL A 274 14.75 17.17 -28.99
N ARG A 275 13.89 18.18 -29.04
CA ARG A 275 14.03 19.39 -28.23
C ARG A 275 13.40 19.17 -26.86
N ARG A 276 14.14 19.51 -25.80
CA ARG A 276 13.67 19.50 -24.41
C ARG A 276 13.76 20.90 -23.81
N GLY A 277 12.66 21.36 -23.23
CA GLY A 277 12.55 22.71 -22.66
C GLY A 277 12.23 23.79 -23.71
N ASP A 278 12.02 25.01 -23.24
CA ASP A 278 11.69 26.18 -24.06
C ASP A 278 12.74 27.29 -23.88
N GLY A 279 13.03 28.02 -24.96
CA GLY A 279 13.93 29.18 -24.93
C GLY A 279 15.42 28.84 -24.78
N VAL A 280 16.16 29.68 -24.07
CA VAL A 280 17.65 29.63 -23.97
C VAL A 280 18.15 28.38 -23.23
N THR A 281 17.30 27.72 -22.45
CA THR A 281 17.62 26.46 -21.75
C THR A 281 17.28 25.22 -22.56
N ALA A 282 16.80 25.38 -23.81
CA ALA A 282 16.43 24.26 -24.66
C ALA A 282 17.66 23.41 -24.99
N THR A 283 17.59 22.13 -24.62
CA THR A 283 18.61 21.15 -25.01
C THR A 283 18.11 20.33 -26.19
N THR A 284 19.00 20.07 -27.14
CA THR A 284 18.69 19.21 -28.29
C THR A 284 19.45 17.91 -28.15
N ARG A 285 18.71 16.80 -28.13
CA ARG A 285 19.26 15.45 -28.21
C ARG A 285 18.68 14.75 -29.43
N ARG A 286 19.12 13.53 -29.72
CA ARG A 286 18.56 12.70 -30.79
C ARG A 286 17.72 11.57 -30.20
N VAL A 287 16.86 10.98 -31.03
CA VAL A 287 16.09 9.76 -30.70
C VAL A 287 17.04 8.60 -30.39
N GLY A 288 18.09 8.44 -31.19
CA GLY A 288 19.13 7.43 -31.01
C GLY A 288 18.84 6.09 -31.72
N PRO A 289 19.89 5.32 -32.04
CA PRO A 289 19.79 4.11 -32.85
C PRO A 289 18.98 2.99 -32.18
N ASP A 290 19.10 2.83 -30.86
CA ASP A 290 18.40 1.76 -30.12
C ASP A 290 16.88 1.91 -30.20
N LEU A 291 16.38 3.13 -30.03
CA LEU A 291 14.95 3.38 -30.14
C LEU A 291 14.49 3.26 -31.60
N SER A 292 15.27 3.77 -32.55
CA SER A 292 14.96 3.64 -33.98
C SER A 292 14.78 2.18 -34.39
N LYS A 293 15.73 1.31 -34.00
CA LYS A 293 15.69 -0.12 -34.27
C LYS A 293 14.46 -0.78 -33.65
N ARG A 294 14.13 -0.47 -32.40
CA ARG A 294 12.96 -1.05 -31.71
C ARG A 294 11.65 -0.67 -32.38
N VAL A 295 11.50 0.58 -32.78
CA VAL A 295 10.30 1.04 -33.51
C VAL A 295 10.19 0.33 -34.86
N TYR A 296 11.30 0.20 -35.61
CA TYR A 296 11.29 -0.58 -36.85
C TYR A 296 10.83 -2.02 -36.61
N LEU A 297 11.49 -2.74 -35.70
CA LEU A 297 11.20 -4.14 -35.40
C LEU A 297 9.73 -4.34 -35.00
N GLN A 298 9.18 -3.47 -34.16
CA GLN A 298 7.78 -3.55 -33.74
C GLN A 298 6.79 -3.29 -34.88
N MET A 299 7.14 -2.42 -35.84
CA MET A 299 6.26 -2.03 -36.93
C MET A 299 6.31 -3.00 -38.12
N THR A 300 7.39 -3.78 -38.26
CA THR A 300 7.61 -4.64 -39.43
C THR A 300 7.68 -6.14 -39.13
N SER A 301 7.96 -6.54 -37.89
CA SER A 301 8.06 -7.97 -37.52
C SER A 301 6.70 -8.66 -37.60
N CYS A 302 6.68 -9.88 -38.14
CA CYS A 302 5.54 -10.79 -38.05
C CYS A 302 5.60 -11.72 -36.83
N ASN A 303 6.72 -11.71 -36.08
CA ASN A 303 6.89 -12.51 -34.88
C ASN A 303 6.37 -11.73 -33.65
N PRO A 304 5.27 -12.15 -33.01
CA PRO A 304 4.74 -11.49 -31.82
C PRO A 304 5.62 -11.66 -30.58
N ASP A 305 6.48 -12.69 -30.54
CA ASP A 305 7.36 -13.00 -29.40
C ASP A 305 8.75 -12.35 -29.55
N LEU A 306 8.93 -11.47 -30.54
CA LEU A 306 10.20 -10.78 -30.77
C LEU A 306 10.49 -9.83 -29.60
N SER A 307 11.58 -10.09 -28.86
CA SER A 307 12.08 -9.16 -27.86
C SER A 307 12.71 -7.94 -28.52
N LEU A 308 12.19 -6.76 -28.18
CA LEU A 308 12.72 -5.48 -28.66
C LEU A 308 13.94 -5.00 -27.86
N ASP A 309 14.03 -5.39 -26.59
CA ASP A 309 15.10 -4.96 -25.68
C ASP A 309 16.18 -6.05 -25.61
N VAL A 310 16.83 -6.34 -26.74
CA VAL A 310 18.06 -7.14 -26.73
C VAL A 310 19.23 -6.17 -26.53
N THR A 311 19.64 -5.99 -25.28
CA THR A 311 20.97 -5.46 -24.95
C THR A 311 22.01 -6.43 -25.51
N GLY A 312 22.57 -6.09 -26.67
CA GLY A 312 23.89 -6.57 -27.08
C GLY A 312 24.97 -5.87 -26.28
#